data_AF-A0A840NUN3-F1
#
_entry.id   AF-A0A840NUN3-F1
#
_cell.length_a   1.000
_cell.length_b   1.000
_cell.length_c   1.000
_cell.angle_alpha   90.00
_cell.angle_beta   90.00
_cell.angle_gamma   90.00
#
_symmetry.space_group_name_H-M   'P 1'
#
loop_
_entity.id
_entity.type
_entity.pdbx_description
1 polymer ?
#
loop_
_entity_poly.entity_id
_entity_poly.type
_entity_poly.pdbx_seq_one_letter_code
_entity_poly.pdbx_strand_id
1 'polypeptide(L)' 'MRFLKGFGQFWYDFIIGDDWKIAVAVVAALAVVLALLLGGVTGPALAAFGGVLLIAFFTASVVIDVRRSR' A
#
# COMPACT_ATOMS: atom_id res chain seq x y z
N MET A 1 14.57 -12.12 -19.84
CA MET A 1 13.17 -11.94 -20.29
C MET A 1 12.14 -12.50 -19.30
N ARG A 2 12.33 -13.70 -18.72
CA ARG A 2 11.40 -14.28 -17.71
C ARG A 2 11.12 -13.37 -16.51
N PHE A 3 12.15 -12.75 -15.93
CA PHE A 3 11.99 -11.87 -14.75
C PHE A 3 11.19 -10.60 -15.06
N LEU A 4 11.46 -9.93 -16.18
CA LEU A 4 10.68 -8.76 -16.62
C LEU A 4 9.21 -9.11 -16.83
N LYS A 5 8.95 -10.26 -17.46
CA LYS A 5 7.59 -10.73 -17.73
C LYS A 5 6.84 -11.06 -16.44
N GLY A 6 7.49 -11.75 -15.50
CA GLY A 6 6.92 -12.06 -14.19
C GLY A 6 6.68 -10.82 -13.32
N PHE A 7 7.60 -9.84 -13.34
CA PHE A 7 7.42 -8.58 -12.63
C PHE A 7 6.23 -7.78 -13.16
N GLY A 8 6.13 -7.61 -14.49
CA GLY A 8 4.99 -6.91 -15.09
C GLY A 8 3.66 -7.61 -14.84
N GLN A 9 3.64 -8.94 -14.93
CA GLN A 9 2.44 -9.72 -14.67
C GLN A 9 1.99 -9.65 -13.20
N PHE A 10 2.93 -9.68 -12.24
CA PHE A 10 2.62 -9.43 -10.84
C PHE A 10 1.95 -8.07 -10.63
N TRP A 11 2.50 -7.00 -11.20
CA TRP A 11 1.90 -5.67 -11.07
C TRP A 11 0.52 -5.58 -11.73
N TYR A 12 0.34 -6.24 -12.87
CA TYR A 12 -0.96 -6.31 -13.54
C TYR A 12 -1.97 -7.06 -12.66
N ASP A 13 -1.63 -8.25 -12.19
CA ASP A 13 -2.50 -9.07 -11.35
C ASP A 13 -2.80 -8.35 -10.02
N PHE A 14 -1.83 -7.67 -9.42
CA PHE A 14 -1.99 -6.94 -8.16
C PHE A 14 -2.84 -5.66 -8.28
N ILE A 15 -2.61 -4.84 -9.32
CA ILE A 15 -3.30 -3.56 -9.48
C ILE A 15 -4.65 -3.74 -10.18
N ILE A 16 -4.69 -4.57 -11.22
CA ILE A 16 -5.81 -4.67 -12.16
C ILE A 16 -6.60 -5.97 -11.96
N GLY A 17 -5.92 -7.09 -11.69
CA GLY A 17 -6.55 -8.42 -11.64
C GLY A 17 -7.20 -8.82 -10.32
N ASP A 18 -6.65 -8.40 -9.18
CA ASP A 18 -7.03 -8.87 -7.84
C ASP A 18 -7.93 -7.84 -7.13
N ASP A 19 -7.35 -6.79 -6.55
CA ASP A 19 -8.12 -5.68 -5.95
C ASP A 19 -7.34 -4.35 -5.89
N TRP A 20 -7.72 -3.42 -6.77
CA TRP A 20 -7.14 -2.07 -6.84
C TRP A 20 -7.26 -1.29 -5.51
N LYS A 21 -8.22 -1.65 -4.63
CA LYS A 21 -8.40 -1.00 -3.33
C LYS A 21 -7.17 -1.15 -2.45
N ILE A 22 -6.52 -2.32 -2.48
CA ILE A 22 -5.31 -2.60 -1.69
C ILE A 22 -4.17 -1.71 -2.19
N ALA A 23 -3.99 -1.61 -3.51
CA ALA A 23 -2.98 -0.74 -4.10
C ALA A 23 -3.19 0.73 -3.69
N VAL A 24 -4.44 1.21 -3.73
CA VAL A 24 -4.79 2.58 -3.29
C VAL A 24 -4.51 2.78 -1.80
N ALA A 25 -4.82 1.80 -0.95
CA ALA A 25 -4.56 1.88 0.49
C ALA A 25 -3.05 2.00 0.79
N VAL A 26 -2.21 1.23 0.10
CA VAL A 26 -0.74 1.32 0.22
C VAL A 26 -0.24 2.69 -0.24
N VAL A 27 -0.68 3.15 -1.41
CA VAL A 27 -0.27 4.47 -1.94
C VAL A 27 -0.69 5.58 -0.99
N ALA A 28 -1.89 5.52 -0.40
CA ALA A 28 -2.37 6.50 0.57
C ALA A 28 -1.50 6.54 1.84
N ALA A 29 -1.14 5.38 2.40
CA ALA A 29 -0.24 5.31 3.55
C ALA A 29 1.14 5.93 3.24
N LEU A 30 1.71 5.63 2.08
CA LEU A 30 2.98 6.21 1.63
C LEU A 30 2.88 7.72 1.38
N ALA A 31 1.77 8.20 0.83
CA ALA A 31 1.53 9.63 0.61
C ALA A 31 1.51 10.40 1.94
N VAL A 32 0.94 9.83 3.00
CA VAL A 32 0.97 10.43 4.34
C VAL A 32 2.40 10.52 4.88
N VAL A 33 3.19 9.45 4.74
CA VAL A 33 4.60 9.45 5.16
C VAL A 33 5.40 10.48 4.35
N LEU A 34 5.17 10.57 3.05
CA LEU A 34 5.80 11.56 2.18
C LEU A 34 5.45 12.99 2.60
N ALA A 35 4.18 13.27 2.92
CA ALA A 35 3.76 14.59 3.38
C ALA A 35 4.47 14.99 4.68
N LEU A 36 4.59 14.05 5.64
CA LEU A 36 5.33 14.27 6.88
C LEU A 36 6.83 14.51 6.62
N LEU A 37 7.42 13.75 5.70
CA LEU A 37 8.81 13.92 5.30
C LEU A 37 9.07 15.30 4.69
N LEU A 38 8.19 15.75 3.79
CA LEU A 38 8.25 17.09 3.20
C LEU A 38 8.00 18.20 4.23
N GLY A 39 7.26 17.91 5.29
CA GLY A 39 7.08 18.78 6.46
C GLY A 39 8.27 18.80 7.43
N GLY A 40 9.36 18.08 7.13
CA GLY A 40 10.58 18.05 7.93
C GLY A 40 10.61 17.01 9.05
N VAL A 41 9.57 16.20 9.20
CA VAL A 41 9.58 15.06 10.13
C VAL A 41 10.50 13.99 9.53
N THR A 42 11.51 13.55 10.27
CA THR A 42 12.50 12.58 9.78
C THR A 42 12.92 11.62 10.90
N GLY A 43 13.69 10.59 10.56
CA GLY A 43 14.28 9.66 11.52
C GLY A 43 13.47 8.37 11.72
N PRO A 44 13.94 7.48 12.62
CA PRO A 44 13.42 6.12 12.76
C PRO A 44 11.97 6.07 13.24
N ALA A 45 11.52 7.08 14.00
CA ALA A 45 10.12 7.20 14.41
C ALA A 45 9.17 7.35 13.22
N LEU A 46 9.55 8.10 12.19
CA LEU A 46 8.74 8.23 10.97
C LEU A 46 8.65 6.89 10.23
N ALA A 47 9.76 6.15 10.15
CA ALA A 47 9.77 4.83 9.52
C ALA A 47 8.87 3.83 10.26
N ALA A 48 8.93 3.80 11.60
CA ALA A 48 8.06 2.97 12.41
C ALA A 48 6.58 3.36 12.24
N PHE A 49 6.27 4.66 12.27
CA PHE A 49 4.93 5.18 12.01
C PHE A 49 4.42 4.81 10.62
N GLY A 50 5.26 4.94 9.59
CA GLY A 50 4.95 4.52 8.23
C GLY A 50 4.65 3.03 8.12
N GLY A 51 5.42 2.19 8.82
CA GLY A 51 5.15 0.75 8.91
C GLY A 51 3.79 0.44 9.55
N VAL A 52 3.46 1.11 10.66
CA VAL A 52 2.15 0.97 11.32
C VAL A 52 1.02 1.44 10.39
N LEU A 53 1.20 2.57 9.68
CA LEU A 53 0.24 3.09 8.72
C LEU A 53 -0.02 2.09 7.59
N LEU A 54 1.04 1.50 7.02
CA LEU A 54 0.91 0.50 5.97
C LEU A 54 0.10 -0.70 6.43
N ILE A 55 0.40 -1.23 7.62
CA ILE A 55 -0.35 -2.36 8.20
C ILE A 55 -1.81 -1.95 8.41
N ALA A 56 -2.07 -0.79 9.01
CA ALA A 56 -3.42 -0.33 9.29
C ALA A 56 -4.27 -0.15 8.01
N PHE A 57 -3.72 0.50 6.99
CA PHE A 57 -4.40 0.72 5.71
C PHE A 57 -4.64 -0.59 4.96
N PHE A 58 -3.64 -1.48 4.94
CA PHE A 58 -3.78 -2.80 4.34
C PHE A 58 -4.88 -3.61 5.03
N THR A 59 -4.84 -3.71 6.37
CA THR A 59 -5.86 -4.43 7.15
C THR A 59 -7.25 -3.82 6.94
N ALA A 60 -7.38 -2.49 6.97
CA ALA A 60 -8.65 -1.82 6.72
C ALA A 60 -9.19 -2.14 5.32
N SER A 61 -8.34 -2.10 4.29
CA SER A 61 -8.72 -2.46 2.92
C SER A 61 -9.26 -3.89 2.84
N VAL A 62 -8.55 -4.86 3.43
CA VAL A 62 -8.98 -6.26 3.45
C VAL A 62 -10.31 -6.42 4.20
N VAL A 63 -10.46 -5.78 5.35
CA VAL A 63 -11.71 -5.86 6.13
C VAL A 63 -12.90 -5.26 5.36
N ILE A 64 -12.70 -4.12 4.69
CA ILE A 64 -13.73 -3.49 3.86
C ILE A 64 -14.11 -4.41 2.70
N ASP A 65 -13.12 -5.01 2.04
CA ASP A 65 -13.37 -5.88 0.90
C ASP A 65 -14.14 -7.15 1.31
N VAL A 66 -13.68 -7.82 2.38
CA VAL A 66 -14.36 -9.01 2.94
C VAL A 66 -15.80 -8.70 3.35
N ARG A 67 -16.05 -7.53 3.94
CA ARG A 67 -17.42 -7.12 4.34
C ARG A 67 -18.32 -6.85 3.15
N ARG A 68 -17.77 -6.41 2.02
CA ARG A 68 -18.54 -6.08 0.81
C ARG A 68 -18.88 -7.31 -0.03
N SER A 69 -18.16 -8.42 0.17
CA SER A 69 -18.35 -9.70 -0.51
C SER A 69 -19.36 -10.64 0.17
N ARG A 70 -19.81 -10.31 1.40
CA ARG A 70 -20.95 -10.97 2.06
C ARG A 70 -22.27 -10.31 1.67
#